data_AF-A0A958Y9C0-F1
#
_entry.id   AF-A0A958Y9C0-F1
#
_cell.length_a   1.000
_cell.length_b   1.000
_cell.length_c   1.000
_cell.angle_alpha   90.00
_cell.angle_beta   90.00
_cell.angle_gamma   90.00
#
_symmetry.space_group_name_H-M   'P 1'
#
loop_
_entity.id
_entity.type
_entity.pdbx_description
1 polymer ?
#
loop_
_entity_poly.entity_id
_entity_poly.type
_entity_poly.pdbx_seq_one_letter_code
_entity_poly.pdbx_strand_id
1 'polypeptide(L)'
;MRYLLSVVFSLFLVSLASSQLLQDKKKFTHQDTLRGSITPERAWWDLTYYHLDISVDPENKYIQGKNTISYKVLEPNQIMQIDLQPPLEILKVTQNGKELKIKHDGNAHFITLKSKQKKGTLNSIEVYYKGNPKEARRAPWDGGFSWKQDPNGHPFVATSCQGLGASVWWPCKDHMYDEVDSMDISVTVPKGLMDVS
;
A
#
# COMPACT_ATOMS: atom_id res chain seq x y z
N MET A 1 54.79 17.59 30.13
CA MET A 1 53.61 18.29 29.56
C MET A 1 53.33 17.91 28.11
N ARG A 2 54.31 17.99 27.18
CA ARG A 2 54.11 17.65 25.75
C ARG A 2 53.59 16.23 25.48
N TYR A 3 54.16 15.21 26.13
CA TYR A 3 53.71 13.82 25.95
C TYR A 3 52.30 13.54 26.52
N LEU A 4 51.87 14.30 27.53
CA LEU A 4 50.54 14.14 28.15
C LEU A 4 49.44 14.70 27.21
N LEU A 5 49.72 15.80 26.51
CA LEU A 5 48.84 16.37 25.49
C LEU A 5 48.69 15.45 24.26
N SER A 6 49.76 14.78 23.84
CA SER A 6 49.71 13.84 22.71
C SER A 6 48.86 12.61 23.01
N VAL A 7 48.90 12.09 24.24
CA VAL A 7 48.10 10.92 24.65
C VAL A 7 46.62 11.26 24.78
N VAL A 8 46.29 12.45 25.31
CA VAL A 8 44.91 12.94 25.39
C VAL A 8 44.31 13.19 24.00
N PHE A 9 45.10 13.70 23.05
CA PHE A 9 44.65 13.91 21.67
C PHE A 9 44.36 12.59 20.93
N SER A 10 45.19 11.55 21.14
CA SER A 10 44.96 10.22 20.57
C SER A 10 43.75 9.51 21.18
N LEU A 11 43.48 9.68 22.48
CA LEU A 11 42.27 9.15 23.14
C LEU A 11 40.98 9.83 22.64
N PHE A 12 41.04 11.10 22.25
CA PHE A 12 39.90 11.84 21.68
C PHE A 12 39.59 11.45 20.23
N LEU A 13 40.60 11.05 19.45
CA LEU A 13 40.39 10.55 18.08
C LEU A 13 39.79 9.13 18.06
N VAL A 14 40.11 8.28 19.04
CA VAL A 14 39.54 6.93 19.14
C VAL A 14 38.05 6.99 19.53
N SER A 15 37.63 7.95 20.37
CA SER A 15 36.21 8.08 20.76
C SER A 15 35.30 8.64 19.64
N LEU A 16 35.85 9.47 18.75
CA LEU A 16 35.14 9.94 17.54
C LEU A 16 34.99 8.84 16.47
N ALA A 17 35.92 7.89 16.40
CA ALA A 17 35.81 6.75 15.48
C ALA A 17 34.77 5.71 15.94
N SER A 18 34.55 5.57 17.25
CA SER A 18 33.56 4.64 17.81
C SER A 18 32.11 5.09 17.67
N SER A 19 31.84 6.36 17.32
CA SER A 19 30.49 6.91 17.27
C SER A 19 29.74 6.66 15.95
N GLN A 20 30.40 6.11 14.92
CA GLN A 20 29.77 5.81 13.62
C GLN A 20 29.57 4.31 13.34
N LEU A 21 30.20 3.41 14.09
CA LEU A 21 30.23 1.97 13.79
C LEU A 21 29.08 1.14 14.39
N LEU A 22 28.22 1.76 15.21
CA LEU A 22 27.08 1.11 15.88
C LEU A 22 25.74 1.78 15.53
N GLN A 23 25.55 2.22 14.28
CA GLN A 23 24.18 2.31 13.79
C GLN A 23 23.67 0.87 13.66
N ASP A 24 22.71 0.50 14.51
CA ASP A 24 21.91 -0.71 14.31
C ASP A 24 21.45 -0.71 12.85
N LYS A 25 22.02 -1.62 12.04
CA LYS A 25 21.51 -1.86 10.69
C LYS A 25 20.05 -2.21 10.88
N LYS A 26 19.14 -1.33 10.43
CA LYS A 26 17.70 -1.59 10.47
C LYS A 26 17.47 -2.99 9.93
N LYS A 27 17.02 -3.90 10.79
CA LYS A 27 16.63 -5.24 10.36
C LYS A 27 15.32 -5.09 9.63
N PHE A 28 15.36 -5.23 8.31
CA PHE A 28 14.15 -5.26 7.50
C PHE A 28 13.30 -6.44 7.91
N THR A 29 12.01 -6.19 8.07
CA THR A 29 11.02 -7.22 8.33
C THR A 29 10.69 -8.00 7.06
N HIS A 30 10.01 -9.13 7.22
CA HIS A 30 9.44 -9.87 6.09
C HIS A 30 8.52 -8.97 5.24
N GLN A 31 7.71 -8.12 5.90
CA GLN A 31 6.81 -7.19 5.23
C GLN A 31 7.54 -6.10 4.46
N ASP A 32 8.67 -5.59 4.99
CA ASP A 32 9.53 -4.65 4.24
C ASP A 32 10.08 -5.29 2.97
N THR A 33 10.42 -6.58 3.03
CA THR A 33 10.91 -7.35 1.88
C THR A 33 9.81 -7.54 0.83
N LEU A 34 8.61 -7.97 1.25
CA LEU A 34 7.46 -8.17 0.35
C LEU A 34 7.03 -6.88 -0.33
N ARG A 35 7.07 -5.74 0.39
CA ARG A 35 6.69 -4.44 -0.16
C ARG A 35 7.79 -3.85 -1.04
N GLY A 36 9.05 -3.91 -0.61
CA GLY A 36 10.18 -3.26 -1.27
C GLY A 36 10.83 -4.04 -2.41
N SER A 37 10.46 -5.30 -2.63
CA SER A 37 11.01 -6.13 -3.71
C SER A 37 10.03 -6.25 -4.88
N ILE A 38 10.58 -6.36 -6.10
CA ILE A 38 9.84 -6.83 -7.27
C ILE A 38 9.82 -8.36 -7.21
N THR A 39 8.88 -8.91 -6.47
CA THR A 39 8.70 -10.36 -6.29
C THR A 39 8.32 -11.03 -7.62
N PRO A 40 8.56 -12.35 -7.78
CA PRO A 40 8.09 -13.09 -8.94
C PRO A 40 6.59 -12.92 -9.20
N GLU A 41 5.78 -12.72 -8.17
CA GLU A 41 4.33 -12.51 -8.19
C GLU A 41 3.91 -11.09 -8.61
N ARG A 42 4.87 -10.15 -8.73
CA ARG A 42 4.69 -8.79 -9.28
C ARG A 42 5.31 -8.63 -10.67
N ALA A 43 6.46 -9.26 -10.92
CA ALA A 43 7.26 -9.03 -12.12
C ALA A 43 6.58 -9.50 -13.43
N TRP A 44 5.68 -10.49 -13.36
CA TRP A 44 5.12 -11.14 -14.55
C TRP A 44 3.98 -10.36 -15.21
N TRP A 45 3.47 -9.31 -14.57
CA TRP A 45 2.34 -8.53 -15.05
C TRP A 45 2.58 -7.03 -14.91
N ASP A 46 2.02 -6.29 -15.84
CA ASP A 46 2.15 -4.86 -16.01
C ASP A 46 0.79 -4.22 -15.75
N LEU A 47 0.72 -3.27 -14.81
CA LEU A 47 -0.52 -2.65 -14.39
C LEU A 47 -0.96 -1.59 -15.41
N THR A 48 -2.14 -1.74 -16.00
CA THR A 48 -2.59 -0.82 -17.06
C THR A 48 -3.73 0.09 -16.60
N TYR A 49 -4.63 -0.38 -15.73
CA TYR A 49 -5.79 0.41 -15.33
C TYR A 49 -6.32 0.01 -13.96
N TYR A 50 -6.80 1.01 -13.22
CA TYR A 50 -7.61 0.83 -12.02
C TYR A 50 -8.99 1.45 -12.18
N HIS A 51 -9.99 0.76 -11.64
CA HIS A 51 -11.28 1.38 -11.33
C HIS A 51 -11.61 1.13 -9.87
N LEU A 52 -11.44 2.18 -9.06
CA LEU A 52 -11.79 2.18 -7.65
C LEU A 52 -13.25 2.57 -7.50
N ASP A 53 -14.08 1.65 -7.00
CA ASP A 53 -15.53 1.85 -6.81
C ASP A 53 -15.87 1.54 -5.36
N ILE A 54 -16.06 2.59 -4.56
CA ILE A 54 -16.22 2.48 -3.10
C ILE A 54 -17.34 3.36 -2.56
N SER A 55 -17.88 2.97 -1.42
CA SER A 55 -18.70 3.83 -0.57
C SER A 55 -17.93 4.26 0.67
N VAL A 56 -18.05 5.53 1.04
CA VAL A 56 -17.44 6.11 2.25
C VAL A 56 -18.54 6.46 3.24
N ASP A 57 -18.44 5.95 4.46
CA ASP A 57 -19.31 6.28 5.59
C ASP A 57 -18.49 7.06 6.64
N PRO A 58 -18.63 8.40 6.68
CA PRO A 58 -17.90 9.24 7.63
C PRO A 58 -18.33 9.05 9.09
N GLU A 59 -19.59 8.67 9.35
CA GLU A 59 -20.10 8.49 10.71
C GLU A 59 -19.45 7.27 11.36
N ASN A 60 -19.42 6.16 10.63
CA ASN A 60 -18.81 4.92 11.09
C ASN A 60 -17.30 4.82 10.78
N LYS A 61 -16.71 5.85 10.14
CA LYS A 61 -15.32 5.85 9.66
C LYS A 61 -15.00 4.59 8.85
N TYR A 62 -15.88 4.24 7.92
CA TYR A 62 -15.91 2.94 7.26
C TYR A 62 -15.89 3.09 5.74
N ILE A 63 -15.20 2.16 5.06
CA ILE A 63 -15.22 2.06 3.61
C ILE A 63 -15.51 0.62 3.18
N GLN A 64 -16.15 0.46 2.04
CA GLN A 64 -16.34 -0.82 1.37
C GLN A 64 -16.51 -0.62 -0.12
N GLY A 65 -16.19 -1.65 -0.89
CA GLY A 65 -16.37 -1.62 -2.34
C GLY A 65 -15.42 -2.58 -3.03
N LYS A 66 -14.96 -2.20 -4.22
CA LYS A 66 -14.03 -2.98 -5.00
C LYS A 66 -13.01 -2.11 -5.73
N ASN A 67 -11.87 -2.70 -6.04
CA ASN A 67 -10.96 -2.20 -7.05
C ASN A 67 -10.89 -3.20 -8.21
N THR A 68 -11.13 -2.73 -9.42
CA THR A 68 -10.89 -3.50 -10.65
C THR A 68 -9.48 -3.23 -11.12
N ILE A 69 -8.65 -4.26 -11.16
CA ILE A 69 -7.23 -4.17 -11.51
C ILE A 69 -7.06 -4.82 -12.87
N SER A 70 -6.75 -4.00 -13.88
CA SER A 70 -6.46 -4.48 -15.23
C SER A 70 -4.96 -4.50 -15.48
N TYR A 71 -4.51 -5.53 -16.18
CA TYR A 71 -3.09 -5.78 -16.37
C TYR A 71 -2.80 -6.48 -17.69
N LYS A 72 -1.60 -6.24 -18.20
CA LYS A 72 -1.00 -6.96 -19.32
C LYS A 72 -0.07 -8.05 -18.80
N VAL A 73 -0.19 -9.25 -19.39
CA VAL A 73 0.69 -10.37 -19.05
C VAL A 73 2.06 -10.18 -19.74
N LEU A 74 3.12 -9.99 -18.96
CA LEU A 74 4.50 -9.93 -19.45
C LEU A 74 5.10 -11.33 -19.60
N GLU A 75 4.87 -12.19 -18.61
CA GLU A 75 5.30 -13.60 -18.61
C GLU A 75 4.20 -14.50 -18.02
N PRO A 76 4.08 -15.77 -18.45
CA PRO A 76 3.11 -16.69 -17.86
C PRO A 76 3.39 -16.96 -16.38
N ASN A 77 2.42 -16.66 -15.52
CA ASN A 77 2.41 -17.05 -14.11
C ASN A 77 0.95 -17.23 -13.65
N GLN A 78 0.75 -17.77 -12.47
CA GLN A 78 -0.55 -18.11 -11.92
C GLN A 78 -0.80 -17.49 -10.54
N ILE A 79 0.23 -16.84 -9.95
CA ILE A 79 0.14 -16.19 -8.64
C ILE A 79 0.41 -14.69 -8.79
N MET A 80 -0.56 -13.88 -8.35
CA MET A 80 -0.48 -12.41 -8.34
C MET A 80 -0.38 -11.91 -6.90
N GLN A 81 0.53 -10.97 -6.62
CA GLN A 81 0.57 -10.28 -5.33
C GLN A 81 -0.23 -8.97 -5.41
N ILE A 82 -1.16 -8.77 -4.48
CA ILE A 82 -1.90 -7.53 -4.23
C ILE A 82 -1.67 -7.11 -2.79
N ASP A 83 -1.49 -5.82 -2.54
CA ASP A 83 -1.23 -5.29 -1.20
C ASP A 83 -2.45 -4.56 -0.64
N LEU A 84 -2.80 -4.85 0.62
CA LEU A 84 -3.82 -4.14 1.39
C LEU A 84 -3.44 -4.21 2.88
N GLN A 85 -3.47 -3.08 3.58
CA GLN A 85 -3.07 -3.02 4.98
C GLN A 85 -4.27 -3.20 5.91
N PRO A 86 -4.10 -3.92 7.05
CA PRO A 86 -5.12 -3.94 8.09
C PRO A 86 -5.33 -2.52 8.66
N PRO A 87 -6.53 -2.22 9.15
CA PRO A 87 -7.63 -3.16 9.43
C PRO A 87 -8.61 -3.33 8.26
N LEU A 88 -8.23 -2.99 7.02
CA LEU A 88 -9.02 -3.34 5.84
C LEU A 88 -8.86 -4.83 5.54
N GLU A 89 -9.92 -5.44 5.02
CA GLU A 89 -9.99 -6.87 4.74
C GLU A 89 -10.44 -7.11 3.30
N ILE A 90 -9.73 -7.99 2.57
CA ILE A 90 -10.20 -8.52 1.30
C ILE A 90 -11.28 -9.58 1.57
N LEU A 91 -12.49 -9.35 1.07
CA LEU A 91 -13.61 -10.28 1.18
C LEU A 91 -13.53 -11.39 0.14
N LYS A 92 -13.22 -11.02 -1.09
CA LYS A 92 -13.07 -11.94 -2.21
C LYS A 92 -12.29 -11.29 -3.35
N VAL A 93 -11.67 -12.12 -4.17
CA VAL A 93 -11.12 -11.73 -5.47
C VAL A 93 -11.75 -12.57 -6.54
N THR A 94 -12.18 -11.94 -7.64
CA THR A 94 -12.75 -12.65 -8.78
C THR A 94 -12.02 -12.34 -10.07
N GLN A 95 -12.03 -13.29 -10.99
CA GLN A 95 -11.60 -13.10 -12.38
C GLN A 95 -12.67 -13.70 -13.29
N ASN A 96 -13.21 -12.91 -14.22
CA ASN A 96 -14.29 -13.35 -15.11
C ASN A 96 -15.48 -13.96 -14.35
N GLY A 97 -15.87 -13.33 -13.24
CA GLY A 97 -16.96 -13.79 -12.36
C GLY A 97 -16.64 -15.02 -11.50
N LYS A 98 -15.43 -15.60 -11.59
CA LYS A 98 -15.03 -16.76 -10.80
C LYS A 98 -14.15 -16.35 -9.62
N GLU A 99 -14.55 -16.75 -8.42
CA GLU A 99 -13.77 -16.50 -7.20
C GLU A 99 -12.42 -17.23 -7.22
N LEU A 100 -11.40 -16.59 -6.68
CA LEU A 100 -10.01 -17.04 -6.64
C LEU A 100 -9.56 -17.35 -5.22
N LYS A 101 -8.56 -18.24 -5.09
CA LYS A 101 -7.98 -18.54 -3.78
C LYS A 101 -7.01 -17.43 -3.38
N ILE A 102 -7.05 -17.06 -2.11
CA ILE A 102 -6.21 -16.01 -1.52
C ILE A 102 -5.36 -16.63 -0.41
N LYS A 103 -4.07 -16.34 -0.41
CA LYS A 103 -3.18 -16.59 0.72
C LYS A 103 -2.73 -15.24 1.29
N HIS A 104 -3.04 -14.98 2.55
CA HIS A 104 -2.65 -13.74 3.23
C HIS A 104 -1.28 -13.90 3.91
N ASP A 105 -0.46 -12.85 3.83
CA ASP A 105 0.84 -12.73 4.49
C ASP A 105 1.05 -11.27 4.91
N GLY A 106 0.49 -10.90 6.07
CA GLY A 106 0.44 -9.52 6.54
C GLY A 106 -0.30 -8.61 5.56
N ASN A 107 0.39 -7.61 5.04
CA ASN A 107 -0.14 -6.63 4.09
C ASN A 107 -0.14 -7.13 2.64
N ALA A 108 0.49 -8.28 2.36
CA ALA A 108 0.57 -8.88 1.04
C ALA A 108 -0.44 -10.04 0.91
N HIS A 109 -1.10 -10.11 -0.25
CA HIS A 109 -2.13 -11.09 -0.54
C HIS A 109 -1.86 -11.76 -1.88
N PHE A 110 -1.64 -13.07 -1.85
CA PHE A 110 -1.28 -13.87 -3.01
C PHE A 110 -2.53 -14.53 -3.60
N ILE A 111 -2.91 -14.07 -4.79
CA ILE A 111 -4.10 -14.49 -5.52
C ILE A 111 -3.72 -15.60 -6.51
N THR A 112 -4.31 -16.78 -6.35
CA THR A 112 -4.12 -17.89 -7.30
C THR A 112 -5.14 -17.78 -8.42
N LEU A 113 -4.68 -17.38 -9.61
CA LEU A 113 -5.49 -17.23 -10.82
C LEU A 113 -5.91 -18.60 -11.36
N LYS A 114 -7.12 -18.72 -11.91
CA LYS A 114 -7.59 -19.96 -12.54
C LYS A 114 -7.34 -19.98 -14.05
N SER A 115 -7.41 -18.83 -14.71
CA SER A 115 -7.25 -18.71 -16.16
C SER A 115 -5.77 -18.70 -16.52
N LYS A 116 -5.37 -19.44 -17.56
CA LYS A 116 -3.98 -19.42 -18.04
C LYS A 116 -3.59 -18.03 -18.50
N GLN A 117 -2.53 -17.47 -17.93
CA GLN A 117 -2.02 -16.14 -18.28
C GLN A 117 -1.14 -16.24 -19.53
N LYS A 118 -1.66 -15.76 -20.66
CA LYS A 118 -0.94 -15.78 -21.95
C LYS A 118 -0.23 -14.45 -22.14
N LYS A 119 1.08 -14.51 -22.41
CA LYS A 119 1.90 -13.32 -22.69
C LYS A 119 1.25 -12.41 -23.73
N GLY A 120 1.25 -11.11 -23.47
CA GLY A 120 0.68 -10.07 -24.31
C GLY A 120 -0.83 -9.83 -24.15
N THR A 121 -1.56 -10.69 -23.44
CA THR A 121 -3.00 -10.49 -23.22
C THR A 121 -3.30 -9.48 -22.12
N LEU A 122 -4.41 -8.76 -22.26
CA LEU A 122 -5.00 -7.95 -21.21
C LEU A 122 -6.02 -8.77 -20.42
N ASN A 123 -5.95 -8.71 -19.11
CA ASN A 123 -6.89 -9.37 -18.20
C ASN A 123 -7.23 -8.42 -17.05
N SER A 124 -8.24 -8.78 -16.27
CA SER A 124 -8.57 -8.06 -15.04
C SER A 124 -8.92 -9.00 -13.90
N ILE A 125 -8.80 -8.47 -12.68
CA ILE A 125 -9.39 -9.04 -11.46
C ILE A 125 -10.22 -7.97 -10.75
N GLU A 126 -11.21 -8.39 -10.00
CA GLU A 126 -11.95 -7.52 -9.08
C GLU A 126 -11.65 -7.92 -7.65
N VAL A 127 -11.14 -6.98 -6.84
CA VAL A 127 -10.81 -7.19 -5.43
C VAL A 127 -11.84 -6.46 -4.59
N TYR A 128 -12.70 -7.22 -3.91
CA TYR A 128 -13.73 -6.70 -3.03
C TYR A 128 -13.18 -6.60 -1.61
N TYR A 129 -13.36 -5.46 -0.95
CA TYR A 129 -12.78 -5.22 0.37
C TYR A 129 -13.66 -4.29 1.20
N LYS A 130 -13.42 -4.28 2.52
CA LYS A 130 -14.12 -3.41 3.46
C LYS A 130 -13.31 -3.18 4.74
N GLY A 131 -13.70 -2.19 5.54
CA GLY A 131 -13.18 -2.01 6.89
C GLY A 131 -13.10 -0.55 7.33
N ASN A 132 -12.56 -0.34 8.52
CA ASN A 132 -12.29 0.99 9.08
C ASN A 132 -10.85 1.38 8.82
N PRO A 133 -10.53 2.11 7.74
CA PRO A 133 -9.14 2.33 7.36
C PRO A 133 -8.38 3.05 8.47
N LYS A 134 -7.06 2.85 8.49
CA LYS A 134 -6.17 3.45 9.50
C LYS A 134 -6.39 4.97 9.56
N GLU A 135 -6.68 5.48 10.75
CA GLU A 135 -6.85 6.92 10.96
C GLU A 135 -5.49 7.62 11.09
N ALA A 136 -5.30 8.67 10.28
CA ALA A 136 -4.18 9.59 10.38
C ALA A 136 -4.42 10.56 11.54
N ARG A 137 -3.71 10.36 12.66
CA ARG A 137 -3.89 11.19 13.86
C ARG A 137 -3.32 12.60 13.66
N ARG A 138 -2.17 12.72 12.98
CA ARG A 138 -1.49 13.98 12.67
C ARG A 138 -1.13 14.05 11.19
N ALA A 139 -2.12 14.09 10.31
CA ALA A 139 -1.88 14.34 8.89
C ALA A 139 -1.15 15.70 8.69
N PRO A 140 -0.16 15.81 7.77
CA PRO A 140 0.30 14.78 6.83
C PRO A 140 1.44 13.88 7.35
N TRP A 141 1.87 14.00 8.61
CA TRP A 141 2.97 13.22 9.19
C TRP A 141 2.60 11.75 9.44
N ASP A 142 1.30 11.49 9.67
CA ASP A 142 0.72 10.16 9.72
C ASP A 142 -0.05 9.86 8.42
N GLY A 143 0.20 8.69 7.83
CA GLY A 143 -0.58 8.19 6.70
C GLY A 143 -1.89 7.51 7.15
N GLY A 144 -2.93 7.60 6.32
CA GLY A 144 -4.26 7.06 6.57
C GLY A 144 -5.37 8.07 6.24
N PHE A 145 -6.57 7.82 6.77
CA PHE A 145 -7.74 8.69 6.66
C PHE A 145 -7.76 9.74 7.76
N SER A 146 -8.03 10.99 7.39
CA SER A 146 -8.43 12.05 8.30
C SER A 146 -9.95 12.08 8.36
N TRP A 147 -10.52 11.76 9.52
CA TRP A 147 -11.96 11.90 9.79
C TRP A 147 -12.17 13.14 10.64
N LYS A 148 -12.60 14.24 10.02
CA LYS A 148 -12.77 15.55 10.66
C LYS A 148 -14.16 16.12 10.38
N GLN A 149 -14.40 17.30 10.93
CA GLN A 149 -15.56 18.13 10.61
C GLN A 149 -15.08 19.52 10.19
N ASP A 150 -15.83 20.15 9.30
CA ASP A 150 -15.66 21.58 9.00
C ASP A 150 -16.20 22.46 10.16
N PRO A 151 -16.03 23.79 10.12
CA PRO A 151 -16.57 24.69 11.15
C PRO A 151 -18.10 24.68 11.28
N ASN A 152 -18.82 24.16 10.28
CA ASN A 152 -20.28 24.04 10.30
C ASN A 152 -20.75 22.66 10.81
N GLY A 153 -19.82 21.77 11.17
CA GLY A 153 -20.11 20.41 11.65
C GLY A 153 -20.28 19.37 10.55
N HIS A 154 -20.06 19.70 9.27
CA HIS A 154 -20.15 18.72 8.19
C HIS A 154 -18.91 17.81 8.16
N PRO A 155 -19.07 16.51 7.88
CA PRO A 155 -17.92 15.61 7.74
C PRO A 155 -16.94 16.07 6.67
N PHE A 156 -15.65 16.03 7.02
CA PHE A 156 -14.53 16.23 6.11
C PHE A 156 -13.62 15.00 6.15
N VAL A 157 -13.42 14.37 5.00
CA VAL A 157 -12.66 13.13 4.85
C VAL A 157 -11.54 13.34 3.84
N ALA A 158 -10.32 12.97 4.20
CA ALA A 158 -9.17 13.05 3.29
C ALA A 158 -8.19 11.90 3.53
N THR A 159 -7.47 11.49 2.49
CA THR A 159 -6.47 10.42 2.56
C THR A 159 -5.05 10.96 2.39
N SER A 160 -4.13 10.53 3.26
CA SER A 160 -2.69 10.78 3.14
C SER A 160 -1.97 9.45 3.05
N CYS A 161 -1.37 9.11 1.91
CA CYS A 161 -0.76 7.78 1.71
C CYS A 161 0.73 7.81 1.35
N GLN A 162 1.35 9.00 1.24
CA GLN A 162 2.78 9.11 0.92
C GLN A 162 3.63 8.38 1.99
N GLY A 163 4.60 7.59 1.54
CA GLY A 163 5.46 6.77 2.39
C GLY A 163 4.77 5.50 2.92
N LEU A 164 3.59 5.64 3.53
CA LEU A 164 2.84 4.50 4.08
C LEU A 164 2.34 3.53 2.99
N GLY A 165 2.06 4.05 1.79
CA GLY A 165 1.59 3.29 0.64
C GLY A 165 0.09 3.43 0.40
N ALA A 166 -0.30 3.30 -0.87
CA ALA A 166 -1.70 3.37 -1.29
C ALA A 166 -2.53 2.21 -0.71
N SER A 167 -1.87 1.09 -0.39
CA SER A 167 -2.44 -0.07 0.28
C SER A 167 -3.08 0.22 1.65
N VAL A 168 -2.89 1.42 2.23
CA VAL A 168 -3.61 1.84 3.45
C VAL A 168 -5.10 2.08 3.23
N TRP A 169 -5.54 2.33 2.00
CA TRP A 169 -6.94 2.66 1.72
C TRP A 169 -7.63 1.82 0.64
N TRP A 170 -6.88 1.13 -0.22
CA TRP A 170 -7.44 0.30 -1.29
C TRP A 170 -6.42 -0.75 -1.75
N PRO A 171 -6.88 -1.90 -2.28
CA PRO A 171 -6.00 -2.98 -2.70
C PRO A 171 -5.30 -2.62 -4.02
N CYS A 172 -3.98 -2.65 -4.05
CA CYS A 172 -3.20 -2.22 -5.22
C CYS A 172 -1.85 -2.96 -5.34
N LYS A 173 -1.15 -2.76 -6.47
CA LYS A 173 0.27 -3.07 -6.62
C LYS A 173 1.08 -1.95 -5.97
N ASP A 174 1.32 -2.04 -4.67
CA ASP A 174 1.91 -0.93 -3.88
C ASP A 174 3.44 -0.88 -4.01
N HIS A 175 3.93 -0.63 -5.23
CA HIS A 175 5.35 -0.49 -5.54
C HIS A 175 5.60 0.56 -6.64
N MET A 176 6.55 1.46 -6.41
CA MET A 176 6.84 2.62 -7.27
C MET A 176 7.49 2.30 -8.63
N TYR A 177 7.71 1.02 -8.96
CA TYR A 177 8.37 0.68 -10.23
C TYR A 177 7.38 0.67 -11.40
N ASP A 178 6.09 0.55 -11.07
CA ASP A 178 5.01 0.38 -12.02
C ASP A 178 4.09 1.59 -11.90
N GLU A 179 3.68 2.15 -13.04
CA GLU A 179 2.82 3.32 -13.15
C GLU A 179 1.63 2.94 -14.01
N VAL A 180 0.42 3.26 -13.53
CA VAL A 180 -0.81 2.93 -14.23
C VAL A 180 -1.04 3.89 -15.39
N ASP A 181 -1.48 3.39 -16.55
CA ASP A 181 -1.79 4.24 -17.71
C ASP A 181 -2.95 5.20 -17.42
N SER A 182 -3.96 4.73 -16.68
CA SER A 182 -5.14 5.52 -16.31
C SER A 182 -5.90 4.93 -15.11
N MET A 183 -6.71 5.77 -14.46
CA MET A 183 -7.51 5.38 -13.31
C MET A 183 -8.88 6.06 -13.36
N ASP A 184 -9.91 5.35 -12.95
CA ASP A 184 -11.24 5.90 -12.64
C ASP A 184 -11.54 5.71 -11.16
N ILE A 185 -12.16 6.72 -10.55
CA ILE A 185 -12.48 6.77 -9.13
C ILE A 185 -13.96 7.11 -8.99
N SER A 186 -14.73 6.12 -8.55
CA SER A 186 -16.16 6.23 -8.28
C SER A 186 -16.38 6.14 -6.77
N VAL A 187 -16.71 7.28 -6.14
CA VAL A 187 -16.96 7.34 -4.70
C VAL A 187 -18.43 7.64 -4.42
N THR A 188 -19.10 6.70 -3.78
CA THR A 188 -20.44 6.92 -3.20
C THR A 188 -20.28 7.58 -1.83
N VAL A 189 -20.85 8.78 -1.67
CA VAL A 189 -20.84 9.56 -0.43
C VAL A 189 -22.27 9.84 0.07
N PRO A 190 -22.46 10.10 1.38
CA PRO A 190 -23.73 10.58 1.91
C PRO A 190 -24.24 11.81 1.17
N LYS A 191 -25.57 11.95 1.11
CA LYS A 191 -26.22 13.11 0.50
C LYS A 191 -25.73 14.40 1.17
N GLY A 192 -25.37 15.39 0.35
CA GLY A 192 -24.85 16.68 0.82
C GLY A 192 -23.34 16.74 0.95
N LEU A 193 -22.63 15.63 0.72
CA LEU A 193 -21.18 15.61 0.52
C LEU A 193 -20.84 15.50 -0.97
N MET A 194 -19.61 15.86 -1.29
CA MET A 194 -19.04 15.79 -2.63
C MET A 194 -17.68 15.10 -2.54
N ASP A 195 -17.42 14.20 -3.49
CA ASP A 195 -16.10 13.63 -3.71
C ASP A 195 -15.26 14.53 -4.64
N VAL A 196 -13.96 14.58 -4.38
CA VAL A 196 -12.98 15.27 -5.23
C VAL A 196 -11.76 14.35 -5.33
N SER A 197 -11.53 13.81 -6.52
CA SER A 197 -10.49 12.82 -6.81
C SER A 197 -9.77 13.09 -8.14
#